data_AF-A0A8T4YP53-F1
#
_entry.id   AF-A0A8T4YP53-F1
#
_cell.length_a   1.000
_cell.length_b   1.000
_cell.length_c   1.000
_cell.angle_alpha   90.00
_cell.angle_beta   90.00
_cell.angle_gamma   90.00
#
_symmetry.space_group_name_H-M   'P 1'
#
loop_
_entity.id
_entity.type
_entity.pdbx_description
1 polymer ?
#
loop_
_entity_poly.entity_id
_entity_poly.type
_entity_poly.pdbx_seq_one_letter_code
_entity_poly.pdbx_strand_id
1 'polypeptide(L)'
;MGILEKALQMLEKHPLCDRCLGRQFAFLGHGMGNDDRGKAIKIVLLMEAQALVRTKKDEGIRILKILATNGFCEEALDALQKMGRRVSEKEVTKTCFLCENSFEIVDDLAKRAVEKLREYEYSNFLVGIELPVEVEEREDEFKARFNVEYGENIRLEFGRILGKKIATYGQKPVEHRKPDIVVLLNPMTSEIKVQVNPLYIAGRYKKLVRGLPQSKWFCTNCYGEGCEKCNWTGKRYPESVEELISEPILKATGGIKTSFHASGREDVDARMLGKGRPFVIEIAQ
;
A
#
# COMPACT_ATOMS: atom_id res chain seq x y z
N MET A 1 -9.09 -31.79 11.14
CA MET A 1 -8.33 -31.05 12.16
C MET A 1 -9.08 -29.77 12.46
N GLY A 2 -9.40 -29.53 13.73
CA GLY A 2 -10.11 -28.32 14.15
C GLY A 2 -9.25 -27.05 14.04
N ILE A 3 -9.88 -25.88 14.18
CA ILE A 3 -9.18 -24.57 14.15
C ILE A 3 -8.09 -24.51 15.24
N LEU A 4 -8.44 -24.90 16.46
CA LEU A 4 -7.53 -24.87 17.62
C LEU A 4 -6.35 -25.84 17.45
N GLU A 5 -6.61 -27.05 16.96
CA GLU A 5 -5.54 -28.03 16.67
C GLU A 5 -4.56 -27.49 15.60
N LYS A 6 -5.09 -26.92 14.51
CA LYS A 6 -4.26 -26.32 13.45
C LYS A 6 -3.45 -25.13 13.98
N ALA A 7 -4.07 -24.25 14.76
CA ALA A 7 -3.41 -23.11 15.39
C ALA A 7 -2.29 -23.55 16.37
N LEU A 8 -2.55 -24.58 17.17
CA LEU A 8 -1.55 -25.13 18.09
C LEU A 8 -0.37 -25.74 17.33
N GLN A 9 -0.60 -26.45 16.22
CA GLN A 9 0.47 -26.96 15.38
C GLN A 9 1.33 -25.86 14.75
N MET A 10 0.71 -24.76 14.32
CA MET A 10 1.42 -23.58 13.82
C MET A 10 2.32 -22.98 14.90
N LEU A 11 1.76 -22.75 16.10
CA LEU A 11 2.47 -22.19 17.24
C LEU A 11 3.57 -23.12 17.76
N GLU A 12 3.41 -24.44 17.66
CA GLU A 12 4.46 -25.38 18.05
C GLU A 12 5.72 -25.24 17.18
N LYS A 13 5.56 -24.90 15.90
CA LYS A 13 6.67 -24.77 14.97
C LYS A 13 7.23 -23.36 14.86
N HIS A 14 6.39 -22.34 15.05
CA HIS A 14 6.75 -20.96 14.75
C HIS A 14 6.18 -19.97 15.77
N PRO A 15 6.95 -18.92 16.15
CA PRO A 15 6.44 -17.82 16.94
C PRO A 15 5.50 -16.92 16.11
N LEU A 16 4.24 -16.78 16.53
CA LEU A 16 3.23 -15.98 15.81
C LEU A 16 2.55 -14.96 16.72
N CYS A 17 2.61 -13.68 16.36
CA CYS A 17 1.80 -12.65 17.01
C CYS A 17 0.30 -12.85 16.71
N ASP A 18 -0.55 -12.15 17.44
CA ASP A 18 -2.01 -12.30 17.32
C ASP A 18 -2.50 -12.05 15.89
N ARG A 19 -2.07 -10.95 15.25
CA ARG A 19 -2.46 -10.66 13.85
C ARG A 19 -2.04 -11.77 12.90
N CYS A 20 -0.80 -12.25 13.00
CA CYS A 20 -0.25 -13.25 12.10
C CYS A 20 -0.94 -14.61 12.24
N LEU A 21 -1.27 -15.02 13.46
CA LEU A 21 -2.07 -16.21 13.70
C LEU A 21 -3.51 -16.03 13.22
N GLY A 22 -4.14 -14.92 13.58
CA GLY A 22 -5.54 -14.66 13.24
C GLY A 22 -5.78 -14.50 11.74
N ARG A 23 -4.81 -13.98 10.98
CA ARG A 23 -4.93 -13.90 9.51
C ARG A 23 -4.97 -15.27 8.85
N GLN A 24 -4.43 -16.33 9.47
CA GLN A 24 -4.52 -17.69 8.90
C GLN A 24 -5.97 -18.23 8.90
N PHE A 25 -6.86 -17.53 9.60
CA PHE A 25 -8.29 -17.84 9.69
C PHE A 25 -9.14 -16.61 9.34
N ALA A 26 -8.60 -15.68 8.54
CA ALA A 26 -9.21 -14.39 8.18
C ALA A 26 -10.63 -14.49 7.63
N PHE A 27 -10.92 -15.54 6.86
CA PHE A 27 -12.23 -15.74 6.23
C PHE A 27 -13.26 -16.44 7.14
N LEU A 28 -12.91 -16.69 8.41
CA LEU A 28 -13.82 -17.22 9.42
C LEU A 28 -14.14 -16.13 10.45
N GLY A 29 -15.39 -16.07 10.94
CA GLY A 29 -15.80 -15.08 11.94
C GLY A 29 -15.68 -13.64 11.41
N HIS A 30 -16.63 -13.24 10.57
CA HIS A 30 -16.63 -11.90 9.97
C HIS A 30 -16.86 -10.79 11.01
N GLY A 31 -16.36 -9.58 10.71
CA GLY A 31 -16.57 -8.39 11.55
C GLY A 31 -15.53 -8.16 12.65
N MET A 32 -14.60 -9.09 12.87
CA MET A 32 -13.51 -8.95 13.84
C MET A 32 -12.15 -8.68 13.18
N GLY A 33 -11.24 -8.02 13.89
CA GLY A 33 -9.84 -7.86 13.46
C GLY A 33 -9.05 -9.17 13.53
N ASN A 34 -8.00 -9.29 12.72
CA ASN A 34 -7.10 -10.45 12.77
C ASN A 34 -6.33 -10.52 14.10
N ASP A 35 -6.06 -9.37 14.74
CA ASP A 35 -5.56 -9.28 16.12
C ASP A 35 -6.53 -9.91 17.12
N ASP A 36 -7.80 -9.49 17.11
CA ASP A 36 -8.81 -10.05 18.00
C ASP A 36 -8.99 -11.55 17.78
N ARG A 37 -8.96 -12.00 16.51
CA ARG A 37 -9.12 -13.42 16.16
C ARG A 37 -7.96 -14.26 16.69
N GLY A 38 -6.73 -13.83 16.45
CA GLY A 38 -5.56 -14.56 16.94
C GLY A 38 -5.50 -14.58 18.47
N LYS A 39 -5.81 -13.44 19.12
CA LYS A 39 -5.90 -13.36 20.57
C LYS A 39 -6.97 -14.30 21.12
N ALA A 40 -8.17 -14.32 20.53
CA ALA A 40 -9.25 -15.22 20.93
C ALA A 40 -8.84 -16.69 20.83
N ILE A 41 -8.19 -17.10 19.73
CA ILE A 41 -7.67 -18.46 19.56
C ILE A 41 -6.69 -18.82 20.68
N LYS A 42 -5.74 -17.93 20.99
CA LYS A 42 -4.76 -18.15 22.07
C LYS A 42 -5.40 -18.21 23.45
N ILE A 43 -6.41 -17.37 23.71
CA ILE A 43 -7.17 -17.40 24.97
C ILE A 43 -7.86 -18.76 25.15
N VAL A 44 -8.51 -19.28 24.11
CA VAL A 44 -9.16 -20.60 24.19
C VAL A 44 -8.14 -21.71 24.40
N LEU A 45 -7.02 -21.69 23.67
CA LEU A 45 -5.92 -22.65 23.89
C LEU A 45 -5.34 -22.57 25.30
N LEU A 46 -5.21 -21.37 25.87
CA LEU A 46 -4.77 -21.16 27.25
C LEU A 46 -5.74 -21.81 28.24
N MET A 47 -7.04 -21.59 28.08
CA MET A 47 -8.07 -22.17 28.94
C MET A 47 -8.09 -23.70 28.85
N GLU A 48 -8.01 -24.25 27.64
CA GLU A 48 -7.91 -25.70 27.42
C GLU A 48 -6.65 -26.28 28.05
N ALA A 49 -5.50 -25.60 27.91
CA ALA A 49 -4.25 -26.03 28.52
C ALA A 49 -4.36 -26.07 30.06
N GLN A 50 -4.95 -25.05 30.68
CA GLN A 50 -5.17 -25.01 32.12
C GLN A 50 -6.15 -26.09 32.60
N ALA A 51 -7.20 -26.38 31.83
CA ALA A 51 -8.10 -27.49 32.11
C ALA A 51 -7.37 -28.84 32.03
N LEU A 52 -6.54 -29.03 31.00
CA LEU A 52 -5.72 -30.22 30.80
C LEU A 52 -4.66 -30.40 31.89
N VAL A 53 -4.13 -29.33 32.48
CA VAL A 53 -3.20 -29.45 33.63
C VAL A 53 -3.84 -30.24 34.79
N ARG A 54 -5.16 -30.19 34.96
CA ARG A 54 -5.88 -30.91 36.03
C ARG A 54 -6.06 -32.39 35.73
N THR A 55 -6.21 -32.78 34.46
CA THR A 55 -6.56 -34.15 34.04
C THR A 55 -5.38 -34.87 33.37
N LYS A 56 -4.63 -34.18 32.52
CA LYS A 56 -3.47 -34.64 31.74
C LYS A 56 -2.31 -33.65 31.87
N LYS A 57 -1.68 -33.67 33.05
CA LYS A 57 -0.70 -32.68 33.51
C LYS A 57 0.38 -32.32 32.48
N ASP A 58 0.99 -33.32 31.84
CA ASP A 58 2.12 -33.08 30.92
C ASP A 58 1.70 -32.43 29.60
N GLU A 59 0.52 -32.79 29.08
CA GLU A 59 -0.03 -32.22 27.84
C GLU A 59 -0.41 -30.75 28.05
N GLY A 60 -1.11 -30.44 29.15
CA GLY A 60 -1.46 -29.06 29.50
C GLY A 60 -0.21 -28.18 29.70
N ILE A 61 0.83 -28.69 30.38
CA ILE A 61 2.10 -27.97 30.55
C ILE A 61 2.79 -27.73 29.21
N ARG A 62 2.78 -28.69 28.27
CA ARG A 62 3.36 -28.52 26.94
C ARG A 62 2.68 -27.38 26.17
N ILE A 63 1.35 -27.34 26.17
CA ILE A 63 0.60 -26.29 25.47
C ILE A 63 0.89 -24.91 26.09
N LEU A 64 0.89 -24.81 27.42
CA LEU A 64 1.25 -23.56 28.12
C LEU A 64 2.65 -23.07 27.72
N LYS A 65 3.63 -23.98 27.61
CA LYS A 65 4.98 -23.60 27.18
C LYS A 65 4.98 -23.06 25.75
N ILE A 66 4.29 -23.72 24.82
CA ILE A 66 4.17 -23.26 23.43
C ILE A 66 3.53 -21.86 23.37
N LEU A 67 2.46 -21.63 24.13
CA LEU A 67 1.79 -20.33 24.19
C LEU A 67 2.69 -19.23 24.78
N ALA A 68 3.49 -19.56 25.80
CA ALA A 68 4.42 -18.63 26.40
C ALA A 68 5.60 -18.29 25.46
N THR A 69 6.18 -19.26 24.75
CA THR A 69 7.39 -19.04 23.94
C THR A 69 7.13 -18.56 22.52
N ASN A 70 6.09 -19.11 21.89
CA ASN A 70 5.76 -18.89 20.48
C ASN A 70 4.42 -18.17 20.30
N GLY A 71 3.54 -18.26 21.29
CA GLY A 71 2.27 -17.56 21.30
C GLY A 71 2.33 -16.12 21.84
N PHE A 72 3.47 -15.66 22.37
CA PHE A 72 3.59 -14.34 23.01
C PHE A 72 2.52 -14.09 24.08
N CYS A 73 2.10 -15.15 24.80
CA CYS A 73 1.05 -15.06 25.82
C CYS A 73 1.67 -14.92 27.21
N GLU A 74 1.60 -13.72 27.78
CA GLU A 74 2.10 -13.43 29.13
C GLU A 74 1.33 -14.23 30.19
N GLU A 75 0.03 -14.42 30.01
CA GLU A 75 -0.80 -15.17 30.95
C GLU A 75 -0.42 -16.65 31.04
N ALA A 76 0.08 -17.23 29.93
CA ALA A 76 0.62 -18.59 29.92
C ALA A 76 1.94 -18.69 30.69
N LEU A 77 2.80 -17.67 30.57
CA LEU A 77 4.05 -17.56 31.34
C LEU A 77 3.74 -17.48 32.84
N ASP A 78 2.81 -16.61 33.24
CA ASP A 78 2.38 -16.45 34.62
C ASP A 78 1.79 -17.74 35.20
N ALA A 79 0.98 -18.46 34.42
CA ALA A 79 0.43 -19.74 34.83
C ALA A 79 1.53 -20.78 35.11
N LEU A 80 2.55 -20.86 34.24
CA LEU A 80 3.70 -21.75 34.43
C LEU A 80 4.53 -21.38 35.66
N GLN A 81 4.78 -20.09 35.88
CA GLN A 81 5.52 -19.60 37.04
C GLN A 81 4.82 -19.93 38.35
N LYS A 82 3.48 -19.74 38.43
CA LYS A 82 2.66 -20.13 39.59
C LYS A 82 2.71 -21.64 39.87
N MET A 83 2.97 -22.46 38.85
CA MET A 83 3.17 -23.90 38.98
C MET A 83 4.61 -24.29 39.35
N GLY A 84 5.48 -23.32 39.68
CA GLY A 84 6.88 -23.56 40.00
C GLY A 84 7.74 -23.96 38.80
N ARG A 85 7.25 -23.78 37.58
CA ARG A 85 8.00 -24.06 36.34
C ARG A 85 8.64 -22.77 35.85
N ARG A 86 9.96 -22.75 35.74
CA ARG A 86 10.70 -21.66 35.12
C ARG A 86 10.73 -21.87 33.61
N VAL A 87 10.28 -20.85 32.88
CA VAL A 87 10.62 -20.67 31.46
C VAL A 87 11.74 -19.64 31.46
N SER A 88 12.87 -19.98 30.85
CA SER A 88 13.98 -19.04 30.78
C SER A 88 13.65 -17.92 29.79
N GLU A 89 14.10 -16.69 30.05
CA GLU A 89 13.94 -15.58 29.09
C GLU A 89 14.55 -15.88 27.72
N LYS A 90 15.56 -16.78 27.68
CA LYS A 90 16.18 -17.24 26.44
C LYS A 90 15.26 -18.12 25.58
N GLU A 91 14.24 -18.75 26.17
CA GLU A 91 13.27 -19.58 25.46
C GLU A 91 12.10 -18.76 24.90
N VAL A 92 11.90 -17.52 25.37
CA VAL A 92 10.82 -16.67 24.89
C VAL A 92 11.26 -15.95 23.63
N THR A 93 10.62 -16.27 22.51
CA THR A 93 10.92 -15.60 21.24
C THR A 93 10.33 -14.20 21.28
N LYS A 94 11.10 -13.19 20.82
CA LYS A 94 10.67 -11.78 20.80
C LYS A 94 10.11 -11.33 19.45
N THR A 95 10.35 -12.10 18.39
CA THR A 95 10.03 -11.70 17.02
C THR A 95 9.08 -12.69 16.37
N CYS A 96 8.00 -12.18 15.79
CA CYS A 96 7.07 -13.02 15.02
C CYS A 96 7.75 -13.54 13.75
N PHE A 97 7.61 -14.83 13.48
CA PHE A 97 8.16 -15.51 12.30
C PHE A 97 7.68 -14.90 10.98
N LEU A 98 6.41 -14.46 10.89
CA LEU A 98 5.84 -14.00 9.62
C LEU A 98 6.03 -12.51 9.36
N CYS A 99 5.82 -11.67 10.38
CA CYS A 99 5.84 -10.21 10.20
C CYS A 99 7.06 -9.51 10.77
N GLU A 100 7.91 -10.22 11.53
CA GLU A 100 9.08 -9.61 12.21
C GLU A 100 8.71 -8.37 13.04
N ASN A 101 7.54 -8.42 13.69
CA ASN A 101 6.97 -7.31 14.47
C ASN A 101 6.69 -6.01 13.71
N SER A 102 6.70 -6.02 12.38
CA SER A 102 6.44 -4.83 11.54
C SER A 102 5.05 -4.21 11.69
N PHE A 103 4.12 -4.87 12.39
CA PHE A 103 2.83 -4.26 12.76
C PHE A 103 2.96 -3.20 13.87
N GLU A 104 4.04 -3.20 14.66
CA GLU A 104 4.26 -2.23 15.75
C GLU A 104 4.51 -0.81 15.22
N ILE A 105 5.16 -0.70 14.05
CA ILE A 105 5.51 0.60 13.44
C ILE A 105 4.40 1.17 12.55
N VAL A 106 3.27 0.46 12.38
CA VAL A 106 2.19 0.86 11.47
C VAL A 106 1.58 2.22 11.82
N ASP A 107 1.55 2.56 13.11
CA ASP A 107 1.07 3.87 13.57
C ASP A 107 1.99 5.02 13.14
N ASP A 108 3.30 4.83 13.31
CA ASP A 108 4.33 5.78 12.89
C ASP A 108 4.34 5.97 11.37
N LEU A 109 4.30 4.86 10.61
CA LEU A 109 4.25 4.89 9.15
C LEU A 109 3.04 5.65 8.64
N ALA A 110 1.86 5.45 9.26
CA ALA A 110 0.66 6.17 8.87
C ALA A 110 0.78 7.69 9.11
N LYS A 111 1.38 8.11 10.23
CA LYS A 111 1.61 9.53 10.53
C LYS A 111 2.59 10.16 9.54
N ARG A 112 3.73 9.52 9.29
CA ARG A 112 4.73 9.98 8.32
C ARG A 112 4.18 10.04 6.89
N ALA A 113 3.32 9.09 6.52
CA ALA A 113 2.62 9.12 5.24
C ALA A 113 1.73 10.37 5.11
N VAL A 114 0.94 10.68 6.15
CA VAL A 114 0.09 11.89 6.17
C VAL A 114 0.93 13.17 6.11
N GLU A 115 2.08 13.22 6.78
CA GLU A 115 2.99 14.37 6.68
C GLU A 115 3.45 14.62 5.24
N LYS A 116 3.86 13.57 4.51
CA LYS A 116 4.23 13.68 3.09
C LYS A 116 3.07 14.10 2.19
N LEU A 117 1.85 13.66 2.52
CA LEU A 117 0.66 14.01 1.74
C LEU A 117 0.27 15.49 1.85
N ARG A 118 0.76 16.23 2.86
CA ARG A 118 0.45 17.67 3.02
C ARG A 118 1.00 18.56 1.90
N GLU A 119 1.96 18.07 1.14
CA GLU A 119 2.54 18.77 -0.01
C GLU A 119 1.59 18.80 -1.22
N TYR A 120 0.46 18.08 -1.15
CA TYR A 120 -0.42 17.84 -2.27
C TYR A 120 -1.87 18.25 -2.01
N GLU A 121 -2.54 18.73 -3.06
CA GLU A 121 -3.99 18.90 -3.08
C GLU A 121 -4.64 17.62 -3.63
N TYR A 122 -5.41 16.92 -2.80
CA TYR A 122 -6.09 15.68 -3.19
C TYR A 122 -7.41 15.50 -2.43
N SER A 123 -8.31 14.73 -3.02
CA SER A 123 -9.63 14.40 -2.46
C SER A 123 -9.68 12.99 -1.91
N ASN A 124 -8.92 12.06 -2.48
CA ASN A 124 -8.89 10.65 -2.08
C ASN A 124 -7.50 10.04 -2.30
N PHE A 125 -7.25 8.85 -1.76
CA PHE A 125 -5.98 8.16 -1.95
C PHE A 125 -6.13 6.64 -1.95
N LEU A 126 -5.09 5.93 -2.36
CA LEU A 126 -4.96 4.48 -2.22
C LEU A 126 -3.68 4.15 -1.46
N VAL A 127 -3.70 3.06 -0.68
CA VAL A 127 -2.50 2.48 -0.09
C VAL A 127 -2.07 1.26 -0.89
N GLY A 128 -0.84 1.28 -1.40
CA GLY A 128 -0.16 0.11 -1.93
C GLY A 128 0.90 -0.37 -0.93
N ILE A 129 1.04 -1.68 -0.80
CA ILE A 129 2.03 -2.30 0.08
C ILE A 129 3.08 -3.02 -0.77
N GLU A 130 4.33 -2.59 -0.63
CA GLU A 130 5.51 -3.23 -1.19
C GLU A 130 6.17 -4.09 -0.10
N LEU A 131 6.38 -5.38 -0.38
CA LEU A 131 7.06 -6.30 0.53
C LEU A 131 8.30 -6.89 -0.15
N PRO A 132 9.38 -7.16 0.59
CA PRO A 132 10.47 -7.98 0.09
C PRO A 132 9.97 -9.37 -0.32
N VAL A 133 10.56 -9.94 -1.37
CA VAL A 133 10.15 -11.24 -1.93
C VAL A 133 10.27 -12.34 -0.87
N GLU A 134 11.30 -12.27 -0.04
CA GLU A 134 11.57 -13.24 1.04
C GLU A 134 10.43 -13.31 2.06
N VAL A 135 9.73 -12.19 2.30
CA VAL A 135 8.57 -12.14 3.21
C VAL A 135 7.36 -12.83 2.59
N GLU A 136 7.16 -12.65 1.28
CA GLU A 136 6.06 -13.27 0.56
C GLU A 136 6.26 -14.78 0.46
N GLU A 137 7.45 -15.21 0.05
CA GLU A 137 7.81 -16.63 -0.03
C GLU A 137 7.67 -17.32 1.33
N ARG A 138 8.14 -16.69 2.40
CA ARG A 138 7.97 -17.21 3.76
C ARG A 138 6.50 -17.39 4.14
N GLU A 139 5.61 -16.47 3.75
CA GLU A 139 4.19 -16.61 4.01
C GLU A 139 3.57 -17.74 3.18
N ASP A 140 3.92 -17.85 1.91
CA ASP A 140 3.40 -18.89 1.03
C ASP A 140 3.84 -20.29 1.47
N GLU A 141 5.12 -20.46 1.81
CA GLU A 141 5.64 -21.70 2.39
C GLU A 141 4.93 -22.06 3.70
N PHE A 142 4.70 -21.06 4.56
CA PHE A 142 3.96 -21.26 5.80
C PHE A 142 2.54 -21.76 5.51
N LYS A 143 1.82 -21.11 4.59
CA LYS A 143 0.43 -21.49 4.24
C LYS A 143 0.36 -22.88 3.64
N ALA A 144 1.28 -23.22 2.75
CA ALA A 144 1.37 -24.54 2.15
C ALA A 144 1.63 -25.62 3.21
N ARG A 145 2.61 -25.38 4.11
CA ARG A 145 3.00 -26.33 5.16
C ARG A 145 1.86 -26.69 6.11
N PHE A 146 1.02 -25.72 6.48
CA PHE A 146 -0.09 -25.94 7.41
C PHE A 146 -1.45 -26.13 6.71
N ASN A 147 -1.46 -26.26 5.38
CA ASN A 147 -2.65 -26.35 4.54
C ASN A 147 -3.68 -25.27 4.89
N VAL A 148 -3.27 -24.00 4.88
CA VAL A 148 -4.12 -22.87 5.28
C VAL A 148 -5.16 -22.60 4.19
N GLU A 149 -6.44 -22.77 4.54
CA GLU A 149 -7.58 -22.63 3.60
C GLU A 149 -8.27 -21.28 3.71
N TYR A 150 -8.32 -20.70 4.91
CA TYR A 150 -9.11 -19.50 5.23
C TYR A 150 -8.24 -18.27 5.48
N GLY A 151 -7.00 -18.28 4.96
CA GLY A 151 -5.98 -17.29 5.27
C GLY A 151 -6.02 -16.05 4.38
N GLU A 152 -5.76 -14.88 4.95
CA GLU A 152 -5.48 -13.63 4.23
C GLU A 152 -3.97 -13.42 4.06
N ASN A 153 -3.53 -12.70 3.03
CA ASN A 153 -2.11 -12.34 2.84
C ASN A 153 -1.71 -11.16 3.74
N ILE A 154 -0.47 -11.16 4.23
CA ILE A 154 0.04 -10.09 5.10
C ILE A 154 -0.01 -8.72 4.40
N ARG A 155 0.21 -8.68 3.07
CA ARG A 155 0.06 -7.49 2.22
C ARG A 155 -1.32 -6.84 2.37
N LEU A 156 -2.37 -7.66 2.33
CA LEU A 156 -3.76 -7.20 2.43
C LEU A 156 -4.06 -6.67 3.83
N GLU A 157 -3.58 -7.36 4.86
CA GLU A 157 -3.72 -6.92 6.26
C GLU A 157 -3.05 -5.55 6.49
N PHE A 158 -1.81 -5.38 6.02
CA PHE A 158 -1.12 -4.08 6.09
C PHE A 158 -1.88 -2.99 5.34
N GLY A 159 -2.31 -3.25 4.11
CA GLY A 159 -3.05 -2.28 3.30
C GLY A 159 -4.35 -1.83 3.97
N ARG A 160 -5.07 -2.77 4.59
CA ARG A 160 -6.31 -2.50 5.33
C ARG A 160 -6.07 -1.66 6.58
N ILE A 161 -5.05 -1.98 7.38
CA ILE A 161 -4.75 -1.23 8.61
C ILE A 161 -4.19 0.16 8.28
N LEU A 162 -3.19 0.24 7.41
CA LEU A 162 -2.58 1.51 7.01
C LEU A 162 -3.59 2.41 6.31
N GLY A 163 -4.42 1.87 5.42
CA GLY A 163 -5.51 2.62 4.77
C GLY A 163 -6.47 3.25 5.79
N LYS A 164 -6.94 2.47 6.78
CA LYS A 164 -7.81 2.99 7.84
C LYS A 164 -7.15 4.08 8.68
N LYS A 165 -5.87 3.89 9.07
CA LYS A 165 -5.14 4.86 9.88
C LYS A 165 -4.86 6.16 9.11
N ILE A 166 -4.36 6.06 7.89
CA ILE A 166 -4.10 7.23 7.03
C ILE A 166 -5.40 7.96 6.74
N ALA A 167 -6.52 7.26 6.49
CA ALA A 167 -7.82 7.90 6.29
C ALA A 167 -8.29 8.66 7.54
N THR A 168 -8.06 8.08 8.72
CA THR A 168 -8.39 8.72 10.01
C THR A 168 -7.56 9.97 10.25
N TYR A 169 -6.23 9.88 10.06
CA TYR A 169 -5.31 10.99 10.32
C TYR A 169 -5.37 12.09 9.25
N GLY A 170 -5.50 11.70 7.98
CA GLY A 170 -5.54 12.61 6.84
C GLY A 170 -6.94 13.13 6.52
N GLN A 171 -8.00 12.56 7.12
CA GLN A 171 -9.41 12.92 6.86
C GLN A 171 -9.80 12.87 5.38
N LYS A 172 -9.27 11.87 4.66
CA LYS A 172 -9.56 11.63 3.25
C LYS A 172 -10.00 10.17 3.07
N PRO A 173 -10.96 9.86 2.19
CA PRO A 173 -11.37 8.50 1.94
C PRO A 173 -10.32 7.72 1.14
N VAL A 174 -10.28 6.40 1.38
CA VAL A 174 -9.55 5.46 0.51
C VAL A 174 -10.40 5.17 -0.72
N GLU A 175 -9.82 5.27 -1.93
CA GLU A 175 -10.46 4.98 -3.21
C GLU A 175 -9.59 4.00 -4.02
N HIS A 176 -10.18 2.87 -4.43
CA HIS A 176 -9.46 1.76 -5.07
C HIS A 176 -9.46 1.82 -6.60
N ARG A 177 -10.44 2.51 -7.20
CA ARG A 177 -10.63 2.51 -8.66
C ARG A 177 -10.00 3.71 -9.34
N LYS A 178 -10.14 4.89 -8.74
CA LYS A 178 -9.66 6.16 -9.29
C LYS A 178 -9.02 7.01 -8.18
N PRO A 179 -7.89 6.56 -7.60
CA PRO A 179 -7.20 7.35 -6.61
C PRO A 179 -6.58 8.61 -7.23
N ASP A 180 -6.56 9.72 -6.49
CA ASP A 180 -5.79 10.91 -6.87
C ASP A 180 -4.30 10.66 -6.56
N ILE A 181 -4.02 9.98 -5.45
CA ILE A 181 -2.67 9.67 -4.98
C ILE A 181 -2.59 8.21 -4.53
N VAL A 182 -1.51 7.51 -4.90
CA VAL A 182 -1.16 6.19 -4.36
C VAL A 182 0.03 6.34 -3.40
N VAL A 183 -0.18 5.95 -2.15
CA VAL A 183 0.87 5.89 -1.12
C VAL A 183 1.42 4.47 -1.09
N LEU A 184 2.63 4.28 -1.61
CA LEU A 184 3.34 3.01 -1.59
C LEU A 184 4.16 2.92 -0.30
N LEU A 185 3.88 1.91 0.52
CA LEU A 185 4.49 1.72 1.82
C LEU A 185 5.17 0.37 1.86
N ASN A 186 6.39 0.35 2.39
CA ASN A 186 7.08 -0.88 2.75
C ASN A 186 7.19 -1.00 4.29
N PRO A 187 6.35 -1.83 4.94
CA PRO A 187 6.38 -2.02 6.38
C PRO A 187 7.67 -2.64 6.92
N MET A 188 8.49 -3.29 6.07
CA MET A 188 9.74 -3.92 6.50
C MET A 188 10.91 -2.94 6.49
N THR A 189 10.97 -2.07 5.47
CA THR A 189 12.06 -1.09 5.30
C THR A 189 11.69 0.31 5.80
N SER A 190 10.42 0.53 6.18
CA SER A 190 9.87 1.83 6.54
C SER A 190 9.95 2.89 5.41
N GLU A 191 10.05 2.44 4.16
CA GLU A 191 10.04 3.29 2.98
C GLU A 191 8.61 3.75 2.65
N ILE A 192 8.49 5.03 2.27
CA ILE A 192 7.23 5.66 1.88
C ILE A 192 7.45 6.41 0.56
N LYS A 193 6.80 5.96 -0.51
CA LYS A 193 6.76 6.66 -1.80
C LYS A 193 5.35 7.17 -2.06
N VAL A 194 5.27 8.36 -2.64
CA VAL A 194 4.01 8.99 -3.02
C VAL A 194 4.00 9.05 -4.55
N GLN A 195 3.00 8.43 -5.15
CA GLN A 195 2.76 8.49 -6.59
C GLN A 195 1.48 9.28 -6.82
N VAL A 196 1.61 10.45 -7.44
CA VAL A 196 0.45 11.29 -7.80
C VAL A 196 -0.05 10.87 -9.18
N ASN A 197 -1.34 10.56 -9.29
CA ASN A 197 -1.92 10.24 -10.58
C ASN A 197 -2.11 11.50 -11.43
N PRO A 198 -1.96 11.39 -12.77
CA PRO A 198 -2.06 12.56 -13.63
C PRO A 198 -3.43 13.26 -13.53
N LEU A 199 -3.40 14.59 -13.59
CA LEU A 199 -4.60 15.39 -13.74
C LEU A 199 -5.00 15.44 -15.21
N TYR A 200 -6.28 15.22 -15.51
CA TYR A 200 -6.81 15.34 -16.87
C TYR A 200 -7.76 16.54 -16.95
N ILE A 201 -7.42 17.52 -17.80
CA ILE A 201 -8.27 18.68 -18.08
C ILE A 201 -8.79 18.58 -19.50
N ALA A 202 -10.12 18.55 -19.67
CA ALA A 202 -10.76 18.52 -20.97
C ALA A 202 -11.30 19.89 -21.35
N GLY A 203 -11.25 20.23 -22.63
CA GLY A 203 -11.73 21.52 -23.13
C GLY A 203 -11.96 21.54 -24.63
N ARG A 204 -12.20 22.74 -25.17
CA ARG A 204 -12.26 23.00 -26.61
C ARG A 204 -11.46 24.25 -26.93
N TYR A 205 -10.69 24.20 -28.01
CA TYR A 205 -9.93 25.37 -28.48
C TYR A 205 -10.47 25.90 -29.80
N LYS A 206 -10.34 27.22 -30.00
CA LYS A 206 -10.53 27.87 -31.30
C LYS A 206 -9.20 28.42 -31.77
N LYS A 207 -8.86 28.15 -33.02
CA LYS A 207 -7.67 28.67 -33.69
C LYS A 207 -8.13 29.77 -34.65
N LEU A 208 -7.95 31.03 -34.24
CA LEU A 208 -8.45 32.20 -34.96
C LEU A 208 -7.48 32.71 -36.06
N VAL A 209 -6.20 32.33 -35.97
CA VAL A 209 -5.13 32.73 -36.88
C VAL A 209 -4.66 31.58 -37.76
N ARG A 210 -4.13 31.90 -38.95
CA ARG A 210 -3.41 30.94 -39.81
C ARG A 210 -1.91 31.00 -39.46
N GLY A 211 -1.16 29.96 -39.78
CA GLY A 211 0.29 29.90 -39.53
C GLY A 211 0.68 29.31 -38.17
N LEU A 212 -0.28 28.91 -37.33
CA LEU A 212 -0.05 28.32 -36.02
C LEU A 212 -0.26 26.78 -36.07
N PRO A 213 0.77 25.94 -35.85
CA PRO A 213 0.57 24.50 -35.81
C PRO A 213 -0.26 24.06 -34.59
N GLN A 214 -0.93 22.90 -34.70
CA GLN A 214 -1.66 22.31 -33.58
C GLN A 214 -0.71 21.81 -32.48
N SER A 215 0.28 21.02 -32.87
CA SER A 215 1.29 20.44 -31.95
C SER A 215 2.62 21.16 -32.07
N LYS A 216 3.51 20.95 -31.10
CA LYS A 216 4.89 21.44 -31.17
C LYS A 216 5.65 20.79 -32.34
N TRP A 217 6.35 21.60 -33.15
CA TRP A 217 7.17 21.11 -34.27
C TRP A 217 8.63 21.46 -34.02
N PHE A 218 9.45 20.43 -33.78
CA PHE A 218 10.89 20.58 -33.59
C PHE A 218 11.59 20.95 -34.91
N CYS A 219 12.70 21.66 -34.79
CA CYS A 219 13.56 21.95 -35.94
C CYS A 219 14.10 20.64 -36.50
N THR A 220 14.00 20.44 -37.82
CA THR A 220 14.47 19.21 -38.47
C THR A 220 15.98 19.02 -38.45
N ASN A 221 16.75 20.06 -38.11
CA ASN A 221 18.20 20.01 -38.10
C ASN A 221 18.80 19.65 -36.73
N CYS A 222 18.17 20.11 -35.64
CA CYS A 222 18.67 19.93 -34.26
C CYS A 222 17.70 19.15 -33.36
N TYR A 223 16.54 18.73 -33.89
CA TYR A 223 15.55 17.91 -33.20
C TYR A 223 15.10 18.44 -31.82
N GLY A 224 15.20 19.76 -31.61
CA GLY A 224 14.81 20.40 -30.35
C GLY A 224 15.95 20.98 -29.52
N GLU A 225 17.21 20.68 -29.84
CA GLU A 225 18.37 21.16 -29.06
C GLU A 225 18.67 22.66 -29.27
N GLY A 226 18.33 23.20 -30.43
CA GLY A 226 18.68 24.56 -30.83
C GLY A 226 19.90 24.59 -31.75
N CYS A 227 19.81 25.36 -32.84
CA CYS A 227 20.91 25.61 -33.77
C CYS A 227 20.71 26.93 -34.51
N GLU A 228 21.73 27.40 -35.21
CA GLU A 228 21.68 28.64 -36.01
C GLU A 228 20.47 28.69 -36.96
N LYS A 229 20.12 27.56 -37.60
CA LYS A 229 18.98 27.49 -38.54
C LYS A 229 17.61 27.78 -37.92
N CYS A 230 17.45 27.55 -36.62
CA CYS A 230 16.22 27.84 -35.89
C CYS A 230 16.38 29.01 -34.91
N ASN A 231 17.41 29.83 -35.10
CA ASN A 231 17.78 30.91 -34.17
C ASN A 231 17.89 30.39 -32.72
N TRP A 232 18.47 29.21 -32.54
CA TRP A 232 18.67 28.56 -31.23
C TRP A 232 17.39 28.20 -30.45
N THR A 233 16.22 28.30 -31.07
CA THR A 233 14.93 27.97 -30.40
C THR A 233 14.64 26.47 -30.33
N GLY A 234 15.28 25.68 -31.19
CA GLY A 234 14.99 24.24 -31.35
C GLY A 234 13.66 23.94 -32.05
N LYS A 235 12.90 24.95 -32.47
CA LYS A 235 11.55 24.79 -33.05
C LYS A 235 11.48 25.28 -34.50
N ARG A 236 10.52 24.75 -35.28
CA ARG A 236 10.21 25.22 -36.65
C ARG A 236 9.22 26.38 -36.65
N TYR A 237 8.28 26.36 -35.72
CA TYR A 237 7.34 27.45 -35.46
C TYR A 237 7.55 27.94 -34.01
N PRO A 238 7.42 29.25 -33.74
CA PRO A 238 7.66 29.77 -32.38
C PRO A 238 6.74 29.16 -31.31
N GLU A 239 5.46 29.00 -31.65
CA GLU A 239 4.39 28.54 -30.75
C GLU A 239 3.46 27.55 -31.46
N SER A 240 2.65 26.85 -30.66
CA SER A 240 1.62 25.91 -31.12
C SER A 240 0.37 26.01 -30.24
N VAL A 241 -0.77 25.51 -30.73
CA VAL A 241 -2.01 25.45 -29.92
C VAL A 241 -1.77 24.66 -28.63
N GLU A 242 -1.07 23.53 -28.73
CA GLU A 242 -0.62 22.72 -27.61
C GLU A 242 0.13 23.55 -26.56
N GLU A 243 1.16 24.31 -26.95
CA GLU A 243 1.97 25.12 -26.03
C GLU A 243 1.13 26.24 -25.37
N LEU A 244 0.32 26.94 -26.16
CA LEU A 244 -0.53 28.04 -25.66
C LEU A 244 -1.56 27.58 -24.62
N ILE A 245 -2.03 26.34 -24.72
CA ILE A 245 -2.94 25.74 -23.75
C ILE A 245 -2.19 25.12 -22.58
N SER A 246 -1.08 24.44 -22.85
CA SER A 246 -0.36 23.64 -21.85
C SER A 246 0.44 24.49 -20.88
N GLU A 247 1.08 25.58 -21.33
CA GLU A 247 1.94 26.39 -20.47
C GLU A 247 1.20 27.05 -19.30
N PRO A 248 0.03 27.70 -19.47
CA PRO A 248 -0.71 28.26 -18.35
C PRO A 248 -1.21 27.19 -17.38
N ILE A 249 -1.63 26.05 -17.91
CA ILE A 249 -2.11 24.92 -17.10
C ILE A 249 -0.98 24.34 -16.25
N LEU A 250 0.19 24.10 -16.85
CA LEU A 250 1.35 23.55 -16.14
C LEU A 250 1.82 24.50 -15.02
N LYS A 251 1.82 25.81 -15.29
CA LYS A 251 2.14 26.83 -14.27
C LYS A 251 1.11 26.85 -13.14
N ALA A 252 -0.18 26.69 -13.46
CA ALA A 252 -1.24 26.71 -12.46
C ALA A 252 -1.29 25.44 -11.60
N THR A 253 -0.94 24.29 -12.16
CA THR A 253 -0.99 22.98 -11.47
C THR A 253 0.32 22.61 -10.78
N GLY A 254 1.44 23.25 -11.13
CA GLY A 254 2.76 22.88 -10.63
C GLY A 254 3.28 21.53 -11.16
N GLY A 255 2.69 21.00 -12.23
CA GLY A 255 3.12 19.74 -12.84
C GLY A 255 4.49 19.84 -13.53
N ILE A 256 5.08 18.69 -13.87
CA ILE A 256 6.39 18.61 -14.53
C ILE A 256 6.26 18.43 -16.05
N LYS A 257 5.23 17.70 -16.48
CA LYS A 257 5.05 17.32 -17.89
C LYS A 257 3.58 17.37 -18.30
N THR A 258 3.35 17.72 -19.56
CA THR A 258 2.01 17.66 -20.18
C THR A 258 1.99 16.74 -21.40
N SER A 259 0.86 16.04 -21.61
CA SER A 259 0.54 15.33 -22.85
C SER A 259 -0.76 15.91 -23.43
N PHE A 260 -0.71 16.46 -24.65
CA PHE A 260 -1.87 17.06 -25.29
C PHE A 260 -2.51 16.10 -26.29
N HIS A 261 -3.82 15.85 -26.13
CA HIS A 261 -4.60 14.96 -26.97
C HIS A 261 -5.79 15.71 -27.57
N ALA A 262 -5.73 16.01 -28.87
CA ALA A 262 -6.86 16.61 -29.59
C ALA A 262 -7.67 15.56 -30.38
N SER A 263 -8.98 15.78 -30.48
CA SER A 263 -9.85 14.99 -31.34
C SER A 263 -9.66 15.39 -32.81
N GLY A 264 -8.62 14.83 -33.44
CA GLY A 264 -8.20 15.13 -34.81
C GLY A 264 -7.23 16.32 -34.90
N ARG A 265 -6.85 16.68 -36.13
CA ARG A 265 -5.85 17.69 -36.44
C ARG A 265 -6.30 18.62 -37.56
N GLU A 266 -5.84 19.86 -37.53
CA GLU A 266 -5.96 20.81 -38.64
C GLU A 266 -4.60 21.21 -39.17
N ASP A 267 -4.56 21.63 -40.42
CA ASP A 267 -3.36 22.15 -41.05
C ASP A 267 -2.92 23.49 -40.45
N VAL A 268 -1.65 23.80 -40.63
CA VAL A 268 -1.02 25.01 -40.09
C VAL A 268 -1.71 26.27 -40.62
N ASP A 269 -2.12 26.26 -41.89
CA ASP A 269 -2.81 27.35 -42.56
C ASP A 269 -4.34 27.35 -42.34
N ALA A 270 -4.92 26.33 -41.71
CA ALA A 270 -6.36 26.25 -41.42
C ALA A 270 -6.74 26.97 -40.10
N ARG A 271 -7.96 27.52 -40.04
CA ARG A 271 -8.56 28.05 -38.79
C ARG A 271 -9.52 27.02 -38.18
N MET A 272 -9.65 27.01 -36.86
CA MET A 272 -10.61 26.18 -36.12
C MET A 272 -11.63 27.08 -35.42
N LEU A 273 -12.84 27.17 -35.99
CA LEU A 273 -13.90 28.10 -35.57
C LEU A 273 -15.09 27.33 -34.95
N GLY A 274 -16.30 27.89 -35.03
CA GLY A 274 -17.52 27.24 -34.57
C GLY A 274 -17.51 26.97 -33.06
N LYS A 275 -17.74 25.71 -32.67
CA LYS A 275 -17.67 25.27 -31.26
C LYS A 275 -16.24 24.96 -30.79
N GLY A 276 -15.25 25.03 -31.68
CA GLY A 276 -13.86 24.65 -31.39
C GLY A 276 -13.61 23.15 -31.43
N ARG A 277 -12.34 22.75 -31.40
CA ARG A 277 -11.93 21.34 -31.40
C ARG A 277 -11.78 20.82 -29.95
N PRO A 278 -12.37 19.67 -29.60
CA PRO A 278 -12.15 19.02 -28.32
C PRO A 278 -10.71 18.61 -28.10
N PHE A 279 -10.21 18.80 -26.88
CA PHE A 279 -8.93 18.28 -26.44
C PHE A 279 -9.01 17.80 -24.99
N VAL A 280 -8.07 16.95 -24.61
CA VAL A 280 -7.72 16.59 -23.23
C VAL A 280 -6.24 16.84 -23.06
N ILE A 281 -5.87 17.46 -21.95
CA ILE A 281 -4.48 17.57 -21.52
C ILE A 281 -4.29 16.74 -20.26
N GLU A 282 -3.30 15.88 -20.30
CA GLU A 282 -2.77 15.15 -19.15
C GLU A 282 -1.65 15.97 -18.54
N ILE A 283 -1.65 16.13 -17.22
CA ILE A 283 -0.58 16.75 -16.45
C ILE A 283 -0.02 15.70 -15.51
N ALA A 284 1.24 15.34 -15.71
CA ALA A 284 1.97 14.41 -14.86
C ALA A 284 2.85 15.16 -13.86
N GLN A 285 2.97 14.57 -12.67
CA GLN A 285 3.89 15.00 -11.61
C GLN A 285 5.18 14.19 -11.65
#